data_AF-A0A6I9HIE7-F1
#
_entry.id   AF-A0A6I9HIE7-F1
#
_cell.length_a   1.000
_cell.length_b   1.000
_cell.length_c   1.000
_cell.angle_alpha   90.00
_cell.angle_beta   90.00
_cell.angle_gamma   90.00
#
_symmetry.space_group_name_H-M   'P 1'
#
loop_
_entity.id
_entity.type
_entity.pdbx_description
1 polymer ?
#
loop_
_entity_poly.entity_id
_entity_poly.type
_entity_poly.pdbx_seq_one_letter_code
_entity_poly.pdbx_strand_id
1 'polypeptide(L)'
;PPWKRCAGCGGKIADRFLLYAMDSYWHSRCLKCSCCQAQLGDIGTSCYTKSGMILCRNDYIRLFGNSGACSACAQPIPASELVMRAQGNVYHLKCFTCSTCRNRLVPGDRFHYINGSLFCEHDRPTALINGHLNSLQSNPLLPDQKVC
;
A
#
# COMPACT_ATOMS: atom_id res chain seq x y z
N PRO A 1 28.83 37.57 4.34
CA PRO A 1 28.60 36.20 3.80
C PRO A 1 27.79 36.25 2.49
N PRO A 2 28.12 35.45 1.46
CA PRO A 2 27.34 35.43 0.23
C PRO A 2 25.94 34.87 0.51
N TRP A 3 24.91 35.64 0.13
CA TRP A 3 23.51 35.24 0.26
C TRP A 3 23.25 33.93 -0.50
N LYS A 4 22.54 33.00 0.15
CA LYS A 4 22.10 31.77 -0.52
C LYS A 4 21.03 32.13 -1.56
N ARG A 5 21.03 31.41 -2.70
CA ARG A 5 20.03 31.57 -3.76
C ARG A 5 19.01 30.45 -3.69
N CYS A 6 17.74 30.78 -3.90
CA CYS A 6 16.66 29.81 -3.94
C CYS A 6 16.65 29.06 -5.27
N ALA A 7 16.65 27.73 -5.25
CA ALA A 7 16.55 26.92 -6.46
C ALA A 7 15.18 27.04 -7.17
N GLY A 8 14.10 27.36 -6.44
CA GLY A 8 12.77 27.50 -7.01
C GLY A 8 12.51 28.82 -7.73
N CYS A 9 13.03 29.95 -7.23
CA CYS A 9 12.79 31.28 -7.83
C CYS A 9 14.05 31.99 -8.34
N GLY A 10 15.25 31.46 -8.09
CA GLY A 10 16.54 32.08 -8.41
C GLY A 10 16.94 33.29 -7.54
N GLY A 11 15.99 33.81 -6.75
CA GLY A 11 16.19 34.98 -5.88
C GLY A 11 17.10 34.71 -4.68
N LYS A 12 17.61 35.79 -4.07
CA LYS A 12 18.35 35.72 -2.80
C LYS A 12 17.40 35.35 -1.66
N ILE A 13 17.86 34.52 -0.74
CA ILE A 13 17.13 34.17 0.48
C ILE A 13 17.57 35.13 1.60
N ALA A 14 16.70 36.10 1.90
CA ALA A 14 16.88 37.04 3.01
C ALA A 14 16.00 36.68 4.23
N ASP A 15 15.15 35.67 4.08
CA ASP A 15 14.24 35.17 5.11
C ASP A 15 15.03 34.67 6.33
N ARG A 16 14.47 34.84 7.54
CA ARG A 16 15.10 34.37 8.79
C ARG A 16 15.33 32.86 8.81
N PHE A 17 14.43 32.11 8.18
CA PHE A 17 14.49 30.67 8.06
C PHE A 17 14.51 30.27 6.59
N LEU A 18 15.28 29.24 6.28
CA LEU A 18 15.44 28.71 4.94
C LEU A 18 15.46 27.19 5.00
N LEU A 19 15.10 26.54 3.89
CA LEU A 19 15.10 25.09 3.77
C LEU A 19 16.32 24.64 2.96
N TYR A 20 16.90 23.51 3.36
CA TYR A 20 17.93 22.81 2.60
C TYR A 20 17.38 21.43 2.20
N ALA A 21 17.25 21.20 0.90
CA ALA A 21 16.74 19.96 0.33
C ALA A 21 17.27 19.77 -1.09
N MET A 22 17.51 18.52 -1.50
CA MET A 22 18.06 18.17 -2.82
C MET A 22 19.32 18.97 -3.14
N ASP A 23 20.24 19.03 -2.18
CA ASP A 23 21.50 19.77 -2.23
C ASP A 23 21.39 21.25 -2.62
N SER A 24 20.23 21.84 -2.36
CA SER A 24 19.90 23.21 -2.75
C SER A 24 19.19 23.95 -1.62
N TYR A 25 19.25 25.29 -1.66
CA TYR A 25 18.56 26.16 -0.71
C TYR A 25 17.22 26.64 -1.28
N TRP A 26 16.23 26.81 -0.41
CA TRP A 26 14.87 27.18 -0.79
C TRP A 26 14.25 28.17 0.19
N HIS A 27 13.46 29.12 -0.32
CA HIS A 27 12.43 29.77 0.51
C HIS A 27 11.36 28.74 0.88
N SER A 28 10.74 28.86 2.07
CA SER A 28 9.66 27.94 2.48
C SER A 28 8.54 27.88 1.43
N ARG A 29 8.13 29.06 0.93
CA ARG A 29 7.11 29.20 -0.13
C ARG A 29 7.50 28.65 -1.51
N CYS A 30 8.79 28.43 -1.77
CA CYS A 30 9.27 27.98 -3.07
C CYS A 30 9.43 26.46 -3.14
N LEU A 31 9.63 25.78 -2.01
CA LEU A 31 9.70 24.32 -1.96
C LEU A 31 8.27 23.76 -1.86
N LYS A 32 7.66 23.47 -3.01
CA LYS A 32 6.25 23.05 -3.11
C LYS A 32 6.08 21.74 -3.85
N CYS A 33 5.04 21.00 -3.51
CA CYS A 33 4.61 19.83 -4.29
C CYS A 33 4.23 20.26 -5.72
N SER A 34 4.80 19.61 -6.73
CA SER A 34 4.46 19.86 -8.14
C SER A 34 2.98 19.60 -8.46
N CYS A 35 2.31 18.71 -7.71
CA CYS A 35 0.91 18.37 -7.93
C CYS A 35 -0.04 19.25 -7.11
N CYS A 36 0.01 19.17 -5.78
CA CYS A 36 -0.96 19.87 -4.91
C CYS A 36 -0.53 21.29 -4.48
N GLN A 37 0.67 21.75 -4.87
CA GLN A 37 1.24 23.05 -4.50
C GLN A 37 1.46 23.29 -2.99
N ALA A 38 1.23 22.28 -2.13
CA ALA A 38 1.50 22.37 -0.71
C ALA A 38 2.98 22.71 -0.46
N GLN A 39 3.24 23.61 0.49
CA GLN A 39 4.58 23.96 0.95
C GLN A 39 5.15 22.78 1.74
N LEU A 40 6.19 22.16 1.22
CA LEU A 40 6.69 20.88 1.72
C LEU A 40 7.35 21.02 3.09
N GLY A 41 7.92 22.19 3.39
CA GLY A 41 8.49 22.49 4.70
C GLY A 41 7.46 22.61 5.82
N ASP A 42 6.20 22.88 5.50
CA ASP A 42 5.12 23.04 6.50
C ASP A 42 4.44 21.70 6.82
N ILE A 43 4.35 20.80 5.82
CA ILE A 43 3.58 19.55 5.94
C ILE A 43 4.42 18.35 6.39
N GLY A 44 5.75 18.46 6.43
CA GLY A 44 6.62 17.37 6.85
C GLY A 44 8.11 17.67 6.74
N THR A 45 8.93 16.70 7.13
CA THR A 45 10.40 16.82 7.13
C THR A 45 11.07 16.27 5.87
N SER A 46 10.29 15.72 4.94
CA SER A 46 10.80 15.08 3.73
C SER A 46 9.95 15.40 2.50
N CYS A 47 10.60 15.36 1.34
CA CYS A 47 9.98 15.43 0.02
C CYS A 47 10.49 14.28 -0.85
N TYR A 48 9.75 13.97 -1.91
CA TYR A 48 10.07 12.88 -2.83
C TYR A 48 10.38 13.45 -4.20
N THR A 49 11.42 12.94 -4.87
CA THR A 49 11.76 13.33 -6.23
C THR A 49 11.60 12.15 -7.19
N LYS A 50 10.85 12.36 -8.28
CA LYS A 50 10.72 11.36 -9.35
C LYS A 50 10.24 12.04 -10.63
N SER A 51 10.82 11.64 -11.77
CA SER A 51 10.48 12.20 -13.10
C SER A 51 10.56 13.73 -13.16
N GLY A 52 11.56 14.33 -12.49
CA GLY A 52 11.74 15.79 -12.45
C GLY A 52 10.76 16.55 -11.55
N MET A 53 9.84 15.86 -10.84
CA MET A 53 8.90 16.47 -9.92
C MET A 53 9.40 16.42 -8.48
N ILE A 54 9.00 17.40 -7.68
CA ILE A 54 9.16 17.40 -6.22
C ILE A 54 7.77 17.20 -5.62
N LEU A 55 7.55 16.13 -4.87
CA LEU A 55 6.23 15.68 -4.45
C LEU A 55 6.10 15.56 -2.94
N CYS A 56 4.90 15.80 -2.45
CA CYS A 56 4.51 15.37 -1.11
C CYS A 56 4.36 13.84 -1.07
N ARG A 57 4.37 13.24 0.12
CA ARG A 57 4.21 11.79 0.30
C ARG A 57 2.94 11.26 -0.38
N ASN A 58 1.83 11.97 -0.24
CA ASN A 58 0.53 11.52 -0.76
C ASN A 58 0.52 11.50 -2.29
N ASP A 59 0.99 12.56 -2.94
CA ASP A 59 1.05 12.60 -4.41
C ASP A 59 2.10 11.64 -4.96
N TYR A 60 3.21 11.43 -4.25
CA TYR A 60 4.18 10.41 -4.63
C TYR A 60 3.56 9.01 -4.61
N ILE A 61 2.87 8.64 -3.53
CA ILE A 61 2.18 7.33 -3.44
C ILE A 61 1.08 7.24 -4.51
N ARG A 62 0.28 8.29 -4.71
CA ARG A 62 -0.81 8.31 -5.68
C ARG A 62 -0.31 8.10 -7.12
N LEU A 63 0.81 8.71 -7.49
CA LEU A 63 1.35 8.64 -8.85
C LEU A 63 2.28 7.45 -9.08
N PHE A 64 3.03 7.04 -8.06
CA PHE A 64 4.15 6.12 -8.21
C PHE A 64 4.17 4.97 -7.20
N GLY A 65 3.21 4.91 -6.29
CA GLY A 65 3.02 3.78 -5.40
C GLY A 65 2.51 2.56 -6.16
N ASN A 66 2.73 1.38 -5.60
CA ASN A 66 2.26 0.13 -6.19
C ASN A 66 0.73 0.04 -6.05
N SER A 67 0.01 0.23 -7.15
CA SER A 67 -1.42 -0.10 -7.25
C SER A 67 -1.60 -1.61 -7.38
N GLY A 68 -2.70 -2.14 -6.84
CA GLY A 68 -3.09 -3.54 -6.98
C GLY A 68 -4.46 -3.69 -7.61
N ALA A 69 -4.98 -4.92 -7.69
CA ALA A 69 -6.38 -5.18 -8.03
C ALA A 69 -7.01 -6.00 -6.92
N CYS A 70 -8.27 -5.70 -6.58
CA CYS A 70 -8.98 -6.41 -5.52
C CYS A 70 -9.34 -7.83 -5.96
N SER A 71 -8.91 -8.84 -5.21
CA SER A 71 -9.17 -10.25 -5.55
C SER A 71 -10.65 -10.66 -5.47
N ALA A 72 -11.53 -9.83 -4.89
CA ALA A 72 -12.96 -10.09 -4.81
C ALA A 72 -13.81 -9.40 -5.89
N CYS A 73 -13.46 -8.18 -6.31
CA CYS A 73 -14.23 -7.44 -7.33
C CYS A 73 -13.47 -7.15 -8.62
N ALA A 74 -12.20 -7.57 -8.70
CA ALA A 74 -11.27 -7.33 -9.80
C ALA A 74 -11.00 -5.85 -10.14
N GLN A 75 -11.56 -4.89 -9.39
CA GLN A 75 -11.35 -3.47 -9.64
C GLN A 75 -9.97 -3.03 -9.14
N PRO A 76 -9.32 -2.06 -9.82
CA PRO A 76 -8.07 -1.47 -9.38
C PRO A 76 -8.19 -0.87 -7.98
N ILE A 77 -7.15 -1.06 -7.18
CA ILE A 77 -6.98 -0.41 -5.88
C ILE A 77 -5.90 0.68 -6.02
N PRO A 78 -6.24 1.96 -5.80
CA PRO A 78 -5.26 3.03 -5.73
C PRO A 78 -4.20 2.75 -4.67
N ALA A 79 -2.94 3.08 -4.96
CA ALA A 79 -1.84 2.87 -4.00
C ALA A 79 -2.01 3.63 -2.67
N SER A 80 -2.84 4.66 -2.64
CA SER A 80 -3.20 5.43 -1.45
C SER A 80 -4.35 4.83 -0.63
N GLU A 81 -5.07 3.83 -1.16
CA GLU A 81 -6.22 3.24 -0.50
C GLU A 81 -5.80 2.15 0.51
N LEU A 82 -6.47 2.12 1.67
CA LEU A 82 -6.26 1.08 2.67
C LEU A 82 -6.88 -0.24 2.21
N VAL A 83 -6.16 -1.34 2.43
CA VAL A 83 -6.55 -2.68 1.97
C VAL A 83 -6.50 -3.71 3.08
N MET A 84 -7.31 -4.76 2.94
CA MET A 84 -7.16 -6.01 3.68
C MET A 84 -6.25 -6.96 2.89
N ARG A 85 -5.48 -7.81 3.59
CA ARG A 85 -4.60 -8.81 2.98
C ARG A 85 -4.87 -10.19 3.55
N ALA A 86 -4.95 -11.21 2.69
CA ALA A 86 -5.07 -12.61 3.10
C ALA A 86 -4.43 -13.52 2.04
N GLN A 87 -3.53 -14.42 2.46
CA GLN A 87 -2.88 -15.41 1.58
C GLN A 87 -2.30 -14.80 0.29
N GLY A 88 -1.57 -13.68 0.41
CA GLY A 88 -0.97 -12.96 -0.73
C GLY A 88 -1.93 -12.08 -1.53
N ASN A 89 -3.24 -12.21 -1.34
CA ASN A 89 -4.26 -11.43 -2.02
C ASN A 89 -4.58 -10.10 -1.31
N VAL A 90 -5.05 -9.12 -2.08
CA VAL A 90 -5.44 -7.78 -1.58
C VAL A 90 -6.92 -7.53 -1.84
N TYR A 91 -7.59 -6.85 -0.91
CA TYR A 91 -9.02 -6.58 -0.98
C TYR A 91 -9.34 -5.16 -0.53
N HIS A 92 -10.33 -4.53 -1.15
CA HIS A 92 -10.96 -3.34 -0.57
C HIS A 92 -11.55 -3.68 0.79
N LEU A 93 -11.56 -2.72 1.73
CA LEU A 93 -12.17 -2.90 3.06
C LEU A 93 -13.67 -3.29 2.99
N LYS A 94 -14.38 -2.92 1.93
CA LYS A 94 -15.79 -3.28 1.69
C LYS A 94 -15.96 -4.65 1.03
N CYS A 95 -14.93 -5.16 0.37
CA CYS A 95 -14.95 -6.43 -0.35
C CYS A 95 -14.40 -7.59 0.49
N PHE A 96 -13.80 -7.29 1.64
CA PHE A 96 -13.33 -8.29 2.59
C PHE A 96 -14.50 -8.78 3.46
N THR A 97 -15.36 -9.62 2.88
CA THR A 97 -16.62 -10.09 3.46
C THR A 97 -16.71 -11.61 3.51
N CYS A 98 -17.49 -12.15 4.44
CA CYS A 98 -17.85 -13.56 4.48
C CYS A 98 -18.61 -13.94 3.20
N SER A 99 -18.23 -15.06 2.58
CA SER A 99 -18.86 -15.57 1.36
C SER A 99 -20.27 -16.12 1.61
N THR A 100 -20.59 -16.44 2.87
CA THR A 100 -21.90 -16.96 3.31
C THR A 100 -22.79 -15.82 3.81
N CYS A 101 -22.54 -15.26 5.00
CA CYS A 101 -23.41 -14.22 5.57
C CYS A 101 -23.20 -12.81 5.02
N ARG A 102 -22.20 -12.58 4.16
CA ARG A 102 -21.84 -11.25 3.59
C ARG A 102 -21.38 -10.19 4.60
N ASN A 103 -21.26 -10.52 5.89
CA ASN A 103 -20.72 -9.60 6.88
C ASN A 103 -19.27 -9.22 6.56
N ARG A 104 -18.93 -7.95 6.81
CA ARG A 104 -17.56 -7.43 6.66
C ARG A 104 -16.69 -7.97 7.78
N LEU A 105 -15.51 -8.47 7.40
CA LEU A 105 -14.48 -8.90 8.33
C LEU A 105 -13.55 -7.72 8.61
N VAL A 106 -13.31 -7.41 9.88
CA VAL A 106 -12.49 -6.27 10.33
C VAL A 106 -11.24 -6.74 11.08
N PRO A 107 -10.22 -5.88 11.28
CA PRO A 107 -9.07 -6.24 12.10
C PRO A 107 -9.49 -6.75 13.49
N GLY A 108 -9.02 -7.94 13.85
CA GLY A 108 -9.39 -8.62 15.10
C GLY A 108 -10.34 -9.81 14.92
N ASP A 109 -11.09 -9.87 13.80
CA ASP A 109 -11.99 -10.98 13.52
C ASP A 109 -11.22 -12.27 13.20
N ARG A 110 -11.71 -13.40 13.72
CA ARG A 110 -11.30 -14.73 13.25
C ARG A 110 -12.06 -15.08 11.97
N PHE A 111 -11.34 -15.60 10.99
CA PHE A 111 -11.90 -16.00 9.70
C PHE A 111 -11.15 -17.20 9.10
N HIS A 112 -11.77 -17.83 8.11
CA HIS A 112 -11.21 -18.92 7.32
C HIS A 112 -11.03 -18.47 5.87
N TYR A 113 -9.97 -18.97 5.22
CA TYR A 113 -9.67 -18.71 3.81
C TYR A 113 -9.56 -20.05 3.05
N ILE A 114 -10.45 -20.29 2.10
CA ILE A 114 -10.53 -21.57 1.37
C ILE A 114 -10.79 -21.28 -0.10
N ASN A 115 -9.88 -21.72 -0.98
CA ASN A 115 -10.00 -21.59 -2.44
C ASN A 115 -10.36 -20.18 -2.94
N GLY A 116 -9.79 -19.14 -2.33
CA GLY A 116 -10.09 -17.75 -2.70
C GLY A 116 -11.21 -17.10 -1.90
N SER A 117 -12.02 -17.90 -1.20
CA SER A 117 -13.20 -17.44 -0.47
C SER A 117 -12.91 -17.23 1.02
N LEU A 118 -13.46 -16.13 1.54
CA LEU A 118 -13.37 -15.73 2.95
C LEU A 118 -14.63 -16.18 3.69
N PHE A 119 -14.49 -16.69 4.92
CA PHE A 119 -15.61 -17.09 5.77
C PHE A 119 -15.39 -16.59 7.19
N CYS A 120 -16.41 -16.03 7.84
CA CYS A 120 -16.29 -15.67 9.26
C CYS A 120 -16.18 -16.93 10.12
N GLU A 121 -15.79 -16.75 11.39
CA GLU A 121 -15.71 -17.85 12.37
C GLU A 121 -17.00 -18.70 12.46
N HIS A 122 -18.17 -18.05 12.34
CA HIS A 122 -19.48 -18.69 12.47
C HIS A 122 -19.93 -19.46 11.21
N ASP A 123 -19.35 -19.15 10.04
CA ASP A 123 -19.74 -19.71 8.74
C ASP A 123 -18.64 -20.62 8.17
N ARG A 124 -17.85 -21.26 9.03
CA ARG A 124 -16.80 -22.19 8.60
C ARG A 124 -17.40 -23.28 7.71
N PRO A 125 -16.97 -23.41 6.43
CA PRO A 125 -17.59 -24.36 5.51
C PRO A 125 -17.00 -25.76 5.70
N THR A 126 -17.50 -26.49 6.70
CA THR A 126 -17.05 -27.86 7.04
C THR A 126 -17.12 -28.82 5.86
N ALA A 127 -18.11 -28.67 4.97
CA ALA A 127 -18.28 -29.50 3.79
C ALA A 127 -17.17 -29.32 2.73
N LEU A 128 -16.64 -28.10 2.55
CA LEU A 128 -15.59 -27.81 1.57
C LEU A 128 -14.21 -28.32 2.02
N ILE A 129 -13.98 -28.39 3.33
CA ILE A 129 -12.73 -28.88 3.91
C ILE A 129 -12.60 -30.40 3.73
N ASN A 130 -13.71 -31.13 3.90
CA ASN A 130 -13.71 -32.59 3.80
C ASN A 130 -13.57 -33.11 2.35
N GLY A 131 -13.91 -32.29 1.34
CA GLY A 131 -13.73 -32.65 -0.06
C GLY A 131 -12.27 -32.77 -0.50
N HIS A 132 -11.34 -32.07 0.17
CA HIS A 132 -9.90 -32.17 -0.12
C HIS A 132 -9.25 -33.43 0.47
N LEU A 133 -9.86 -34.07 1.48
CA LEU A 133 -9.30 -35.27 2.11
C LEU A 133 -9.66 -36.57 1.35
N ASN A 134 -10.68 -36.54 0.49
CA ASN A 134 -11.14 -37.73 -0.24
C ASN A 134 -10.35 -38.04 -1.52
N SER A 135 -9.31 -37.26 -1.86
CA SER A 135 -8.49 -37.48 -3.06
C SER A 135 -7.14 -38.14 -2.79
N LEU A 136 -6.81 -38.48 -1.54
CA LEU A 136 -5.50 -39.06 -1.17
C LEU A 136 -5.62 -40.33 -0.34
N GLN A 137 -6.34 -41.34 -0.84
CA GLN A 137 -6.14 -42.72 -0.40
C GLN A 137 -6.23 -43.70 -1.57
N SER A 138 -5.12 -43.85 -2.30
CA SER A 138 -4.70 -45.12 -2.90
C SER A 138 -3.32 -44.99 -3.55
N ASN A 139 -2.25 -45.18 -2.78
CA ASN A 139 -1.24 -46.22 -3.06
C ASN A 139 -0.11 -46.24 -2.02
N PRO A 140 0.48 -47.42 -1.74
CA PRO A 140 1.48 -47.60 -0.69
C PRO A 140 2.92 -47.32 -1.16
N LEU A 141 3.72 -46.82 -0.20
CA LEU A 141 5.17 -46.99 0.02
C LEU A 141 6.16 -46.99 -1.17
N LEU A 142 7.17 -46.09 -1.13
CA LEU A 142 8.61 -46.41 -0.93
C LEU A 142 9.49 -45.13 -1.02
N PRO A 143 10.78 -45.17 -0.62
CA PRO A 143 11.42 -44.15 0.21
C PRO A 143 12.45 -43.29 -0.56
N ASP A 144 13.08 -42.41 0.22
CA ASP A 144 14.40 -41.82 0.01
C ASP A 144 14.54 -40.43 -0.65
N GLN A 145 15.48 -39.69 -0.04
CA GLN A 145 16.29 -38.58 -0.55
C GLN A 145 15.80 -37.11 -0.48
N LYS A 146 16.30 -36.47 0.60
CA LYS A 146 17.30 -35.37 0.61
C LYS A 146 17.04 -34.04 -0.14
N VAL A 147 17.01 -32.99 0.68
CA VAL A 147 17.81 -31.73 0.62
C VAL A 147 17.65 -30.79 -0.57
N CYS A 148 17.18 -29.56 -0.28
CA CYS A 148 18.01 -28.35 -0.24
C CYS A 148 17.50 -27.40 0.84
#